data_AF-A0A932SCL2-F1
#
_entry.id   AF-A0A932SCL2-F1
#
_cell.length_a   1.000
_cell.length_b   1.000
_cell.length_c   1.000
_cell.angle_alpha   90.00
_cell.angle_beta   90.00
_cell.angle_gamma   90.00
#
_symmetry.space_group_name_H-M   'P 1'
#
loop_
_entity.id
_entity.type
_entity.pdbx_description
1 polymer ?
#
loop_
_entity_poly.entity_id
_entity_poly.type
_entity_poly.pdbx_seq_one_letter_code
_entity_poly.pdbx_strand_id
1 'polypeptide(L)'
;MIGILVMLNNYFHDFATALVVVCTYGMLLMVRYAEKNGGEDSKRMVLALYPKMMHLTGGSVVFVFMAGIVRTFTYKEFEWHDAVATGQVPALIIKHIILFILFAYGIYLWAAVHKKVKDIKKGMTENLH
;
A
#
# COMPACT_ATOMS: atom_id res chain seq x y z
N MET A 1 -19.36 6.29 -22.16
CA MET A 1 -18.45 5.13 -21.95
C MET A 1 -17.16 5.53 -21.23
N ILE A 2 -16.47 6.61 -21.65
CA ILE A 2 -15.23 7.09 -21.00
C ILE A 2 -15.42 7.40 -19.50
N GLY A 3 -16.52 8.02 -19.10
CA GLY A 3 -16.80 8.30 -17.67
C GLY A 3 -16.86 7.04 -16.77
N ILE A 4 -17.31 5.90 -17.29
CA ILE A 4 -17.31 4.62 -16.55
C ILE A 4 -15.87 4.14 -16.35
N LEU A 5 -15.01 4.28 -17.37
CA LEU A 5 -13.60 3.91 -17.28
C LEU A 5 -12.85 4.80 -16.29
N VAL A 6 -13.16 6.10 -16.24
CA VAL A 6 -12.57 7.04 -15.26
C VAL A 6 -13.04 6.70 -13.84
N MET A 7 -14.34 6.45 -13.64
CA MET A 7 -14.86 6.02 -12.35
C MET A 7 -14.19 4.73 -11.88
N LEU A 8 -14.06 3.75 -12.78
CA LEU A 8 -13.42 2.47 -12.49
C LEU A 8 -11.93 2.63 -12.16
N ASN A 9 -11.21 3.49 -12.89
CA ASN A 9 -9.82 3.83 -12.59
C ASN A 9 -9.69 4.46 -11.19
N ASN A 10 -10.58 5.39 -10.83
CA ASN A 10 -10.54 6.04 -9.52
C ASN A 10 -10.86 5.06 -8.39
N TYR A 11 -11.80 4.13 -8.61
CA TYR A 11 -12.07 3.04 -7.68
C TYR A 11 -10.85 2.12 -7.51
N PHE A 12 -10.24 1.68 -8.61
CA PHE A 12 -9.06 0.81 -8.54
C PHE A 12 -7.85 1.50 -7.91
N HIS A 13 -7.64 2.80 -8.17
CA HIS A 13 -6.61 3.60 -7.52
C HIS A 13 -6.77 3.62 -6.00
N ASP A 14 -7.98 3.92 -5.52
CA ASP A 14 -8.28 3.99 -4.09
C ASP A 14 -8.19 2.59 -3.45
N PHE A 15 -8.66 1.55 -4.15
CA PHE A 15 -8.53 0.16 -3.73
C PHE A 15 -7.07 -0.32 -3.63
N ALA A 16 -6.23 0.02 -4.61
CA ALA A 16 -4.82 -0.30 -4.59
C ALA A 16 -4.09 0.40 -3.43
N THR A 17 -4.48 1.64 -3.12
CA THR A 17 -3.97 2.36 -1.94
C THR A 17 -4.29 1.61 -0.64
N ALA A 18 -5.52 1.11 -0.49
CA ALA A 18 -5.91 0.30 0.66
C ALA A 18 -5.15 -1.03 0.73
N LEU A 19 -4.94 -1.71 -0.41
CA LEU A 19 -4.17 -2.94 -0.48
C LEU A 19 -2.74 -2.75 0.02
N VAL A 20 -2.08 -1.64 -0.36
CA VAL A 20 -0.71 -1.34 0.11
C VAL A 20 -0.68 -1.27 1.64
N VAL A 21 -1.62 -0.56 2.25
CA VAL A 21 -1.68 -0.41 3.72
C VAL A 21 -1.98 -1.75 4.40
N VAL A 22 -2.99 -2.49 3.94
CA VAL A 22 -3.39 -3.76 4.56
C VAL A 22 -2.28 -4.82 4.43
N CYS A 23 -1.66 -4.95 3.27
CA CYS A 23 -0.59 -5.92 3.04
C CYS A 23 0.66 -5.58 3.86
N THR A 24 1.06 -4.32 3.91
CA THR A 24 2.26 -3.89 4.67
C THR A 24 2.04 -3.99 6.18
N TYR A 25 0.86 -3.59 6.66
CA TYR A 25 0.49 -3.73 8.07
C TYR A 25 0.36 -5.19 8.49
N GLY A 26 -0.27 -6.03 7.67
CA GLY A 26 -0.36 -7.48 7.91
C GLY A 26 1.03 -8.12 8.01
N MET A 27 1.94 -7.75 7.10
CA MET A 27 3.33 -8.23 7.15
C MET A 27 4.06 -7.75 8.41
N LEU A 28 3.85 -6.50 8.84
CA LEU A 28 4.41 -5.98 10.08
C LEU A 28 3.96 -6.78 11.30
N LEU A 29 2.66 -7.11 11.38
CA LEU A 29 2.12 -7.91 12.48
C LEU A 29 2.73 -9.31 12.49
N MET A 30 2.85 -9.97 11.32
CA MET A 30 3.49 -11.29 11.22
C MET A 30 4.95 -11.26 11.68
N VAL A 31 5.70 -10.24 11.25
CA VAL A 31 7.11 -10.06 11.64
C VAL A 31 7.22 -9.83 13.16
N ARG A 32 6.41 -8.93 13.73
CA ARG A 32 6.41 -8.66 15.18
C ARG A 32 6.02 -9.88 16.00
N TYR A 33 5.07 -10.67 15.50
CA TYR A 33 4.68 -11.92 16.15
C TYR A 33 5.82 -12.95 16.13
N ALA A 34 6.48 -13.11 14.99
CA ALA A 34 7.64 -14.00 14.84
C ALA A 34 8.85 -13.56 15.68
N GLU A 35 9.05 -12.25 15.89
CA GLU A 35 10.11 -11.73 16.77
C GLU A 35 9.80 -11.98 18.26
N LYS A 36 8.56 -11.74 18.70
CA LYS A 36 8.21 -11.75 20.13
C LYS A 36 7.92 -13.14 20.67
N ASN A 37 7.18 -13.94 19.90
CA ASN A 37 6.59 -15.21 20.36
C ASN A 37 6.99 -16.40 19.49
N GLY A 38 7.64 -16.17 18.35
CA GLY A 38 7.91 -17.19 17.35
C GLY A 38 9.25 -17.91 17.54
N GLY A 39 9.22 -19.24 17.43
CA GLY A 39 10.43 -20.06 17.22
C GLY A 39 11.01 -19.88 15.82
N GLU A 40 12.08 -20.62 15.51
CA GLU A 40 12.72 -20.56 14.18
C GLU A 40 11.76 -20.83 13.03
N ASP A 41 10.79 -21.73 13.21
CA ASP A 41 9.80 -22.07 12.17
C ASP A 41 8.91 -20.87 11.80
N SER A 42 8.53 -20.04 12.77
CA SER A 42 7.76 -18.82 12.52
C SER A 42 8.58 -17.81 11.71
N LYS A 43 9.88 -17.69 12.01
CA LYS A 43 10.80 -16.81 11.26
C LYS A 43 11.02 -17.32 9.84
N ARG A 44 11.15 -18.63 9.64
CA ARG A 44 11.24 -19.27 8.30
C ARG A 44 9.98 -19.03 7.47
N MET A 45 8.80 -19.17 8.08
CA MET A 45 7.52 -18.90 7.40
C MET A 45 7.43 -17.44 6.94
N VAL A 46 7.79 -16.49 7.81
CA VAL A 46 7.83 -15.07 7.48
C VAL A 46 8.79 -14.79 6.31
N LEU A 47 9.98 -15.38 6.32
CA LEU A 47 10.96 -15.23 5.24
C LEU A 47 10.47 -15.81 3.91
N ALA A 48 9.72 -16.92 3.94
CA ALA A 48 9.15 -17.54 2.74
C ALA A 48 7.97 -16.74 2.16
N LEU A 49 7.13 -16.13 3.01
CA LEU A 49 5.98 -15.33 2.60
C LEU A 49 6.37 -13.91 2.15
N TYR A 50 7.42 -13.35 2.74
CA TYR A 50 7.88 -11.99 2.48
C TYR A 50 8.01 -11.64 0.98
N PRO A 51 8.74 -12.40 0.14
CA PRO A 51 8.91 -12.04 -1.27
C PRO A 51 7.59 -12.04 -2.06
N LYS A 52 6.64 -12.92 -1.72
CA LYS A 52 5.33 -12.99 -2.36
C LYS A 52 4.48 -11.76 -2.01
N MET A 53 4.44 -11.42 -0.72
CA MET A 53 3.73 -10.24 -0.21
C MET A 53 4.33 -8.93 -0.75
N MET A 54 5.64 -8.89 -0.90
CA MET A 54 6.38 -7.76 -1.49
C MET A 54 6.07 -7.55 -2.96
N HIS A 55 5.95 -8.63 -3.75
CA HIS A 55 5.58 -8.52 -5.16
C HIS A 55 4.16 -7.96 -5.31
N LEU A 56 3.22 -8.43 -4.47
CA LEU A 56 1.85 -7.94 -4.46
C LEU A 56 1.77 -6.45 -4.07
N THR A 57 2.49 -6.07 -3.01
CA THR A 57 2.52 -4.68 -2.51
C THR A 57 3.19 -3.75 -3.52
N GLY A 58 4.31 -4.19 -4.13
CA GLY A 58 5.02 -3.44 -5.17
C GLY A 58 4.20 -3.27 -6.44
N GLY A 59 3.51 -4.32 -6.89
CA GLY A 59 2.56 -4.22 -8.00
C GLY A 59 1.44 -3.22 -7.71
N SER A 60 0.91 -3.25 -6.47
CA SER A 60 -0.11 -2.29 -6.03
C SER A 60 0.40 -0.85 -6.02
N VAL A 61 1.62 -0.61 -5.55
CA VAL A 61 2.24 0.74 -5.56
C VAL A 61 2.44 1.25 -6.98
N VAL A 62 2.98 0.43 -7.88
CA VAL A 62 3.14 0.80 -9.29
C VAL A 62 1.79 1.14 -9.90
N PHE A 63 0.76 0.33 -9.60
CA PHE A 63 -0.60 0.58 -10.06
C PHE A 63 -1.17 1.90 -9.52
N VAL A 64 -0.98 2.21 -8.23
CA VAL A 64 -1.41 3.50 -7.65
C VAL A 64 -0.81 4.67 -8.43
N PHE A 65 0.49 4.63 -8.76
CA PHE A 65 1.11 5.68 -9.55
C PHE A 65 0.53 5.77 -10.97
N MET A 66 0.40 4.64 -11.67
CA MET A 66 -0.17 4.61 -13.03
C MET A 66 -1.61 5.12 -13.08
N ALA A 67 -2.46 4.64 -12.18
CA ALA A 67 -3.85 5.05 -12.08
C ALA A 67 -3.99 6.51 -11.60
N GLY A 68 -3.07 6.97 -10.74
CA GLY A 68 -3.00 8.35 -10.27
C GLY A 68 -2.63 9.34 -11.39
N ILE A 69 -1.77 8.93 -12.33
CA ILE A 69 -1.46 9.73 -13.53
C ILE A 69 -2.73 9.90 -14.37
N VAL A 70 -3.42 8.80 -14.70
CA VAL A 70 -4.69 8.84 -15.46
C VAL A 70 -5.73 9.70 -14.76
N ARG A 71 -5.84 9.57 -13.43
CA ARG A 71 -6.75 10.38 -12.62
C ARG A 71 -6.41 11.86 -12.71
N THR A 72 -5.13 12.23 -12.65
CA THR A 72 -4.70 13.64 -12.72
C THR A 72 -5.08 14.28 -14.05
N PHE A 73 -4.93 13.56 -15.16
CA PHE A 73 -5.32 14.06 -16.49
C PHE A 73 -6.84 14.21 -16.65
N THR A 74 -7.62 13.32 -16.03
CA THR A 74 -9.09 13.31 -16.11
C THR A 74 -9.76 14.15 -15.02
N TYR A 75 -8.99 14.61 -14.03
CA TYR A 75 -9.46 15.31 -12.84
C TYR A 75 -10.23 16.60 -13.16
N LYS A 76 -9.73 17.39 -14.10
CA LYS A 76 -10.29 18.71 -14.43
C LYS A 76 -11.63 18.60 -15.15
N GLU A 77 -11.82 17.55 -15.94
CA GLU A 77 -13.01 17.35 -16.76
C GLU A 77 -14.13 16.61 -16.03
N PHE A 78 -13.80 15.64 -15.16
CA PHE A 78 -14.81 14.77 -14.55
C PHE A 78 -15.00 14.99 -13.04
N GLU A 79 -13.96 15.26 -12.26
CA GLU A 79 -14.09 15.40 -10.80
C GLU A 79 -14.24 16.87 -10.36
N TRP A 80 -13.49 17.79 -10.98
CA TRP A 80 -13.49 19.20 -10.59
C TRP A 80 -14.78 19.91 -11.00
N HIS A 81 -15.25 19.69 -12.23
CA HIS A 81 -16.46 20.36 -12.72
C HIS A 81 -17.70 19.94 -11.92
N ASP A 82 -17.80 18.66 -11.56
CA ASP A 82 -18.93 18.09 -10.81
C ASP A 82 -18.86 18.51 -9.33
N ALA A 83 -17.67 18.53 -8.72
CA ALA A 83 -17.47 19.00 -7.35
C ALA A 83 -17.73 20.50 -7.20
N VAL A 84 -17.42 21.32 -8.22
CA VAL A 84 -17.75 22.75 -8.25
C VAL A 84 -19.26 22.94 -8.41
N ALA A 85 -19.92 22.16 -9.27
CA ALA A 85 -21.36 22.21 -9.48
C ALA A 85 -22.16 21.79 -8.23
N THR A 86 -21.62 20.88 -7.42
CA THR A 86 -22.27 20.35 -6.20
C THR A 86 -21.78 20.99 -4.90
N GLY A 87 -20.80 21.91 -4.96
CA GLY A 87 -20.21 22.55 -3.78
C GLY A 87 -19.35 21.63 -2.89
N GLN A 88 -18.96 20.45 -3.39
CA GLN A 88 -18.24 19.41 -2.62
C GLN A 88 -16.71 19.49 -2.74
N VAL A 89 -16.17 20.59 -3.26
CA VAL A 89 -14.73 20.82 -3.39
C VAL A 89 -13.97 20.56 -2.07
N PRO A 90 -14.43 21.02 -0.88
CA PRO A 90 -13.74 20.74 0.38
C PRO A 90 -13.66 19.25 0.72
N ALA A 91 -14.73 18.49 0.48
CA ALA A 91 -14.77 17.05 0.72
C ALA A 91 -13.79 16.29 -0.19
N LEU A 92 -13.68 16.72 -1.45
CA LEU A 92 -12.73 16.15 -2.41
C LEU A 92 -11.28 16.37 -1.96
N ILE A 93 -10.95 17.57 -1.47
CA ILE A 93 -9.61 17.90 -0.95
C ILE A 93 -9.29 17.03 0.27
N ILE A 94 -10.19 16.95 1.24
CA ILE A 94 -10.01 16.14 2.46
C ILE A 94 -9.75 14.67 2.10
N LYS A 95 -10.53 14.12 1.16
CA LYS A 95 -10.33 12.74 0.67
C LYS A 95 -8.90 12.52 0.17
N HIS A 96 -8.37 13.44 -0.63
CA HIS A 96 -7.01 13.31 -1.17
C HIS A 96 -5.95 13.39 -0.07
N ILE A 97 -6.11 14.29 0.90
CA ILE A 97 -5.18 14.40 2.03
C ILE A 97 -5.15 13.10 2.83
N ILE A 98 -6.32 12.55 3.17
CA ILE A 98 -6.43 11.30 3.93
C ILE A 98 -5.80 10.13 3.16
N LEU A 99 -6.13 9.97 1.88
CA LEU A 99 -5.57 8.90 1.04
C LEU A 99 -4.06 9.03 0.86
N PHE A 100 -3.55 10.25 0.71
CA PHE A 100 -2.11 10.50 0.61
C PHE A 100 -1.38 10.14 1.91
N ILE A 101 -1.93 10.52 3.06
CA ILE A 101 -1.37 10.16 4.38
C ILE A 101 -1.39 8.63 4.57
N LEU A 102 -2.49 7.97 4.22
CA LEU A 102 -2.59 6.51 4.29
C LEU A 102 -1.57 5.82 3.39
N PHE A 103 -1.43 6.28 2.15
CA PHE A 103 -0.45 5.75 1.22
C PHE A 103 0.99 5.94 1.74
N ALA A 104 1.34 7.16 2.16
CA ALA A 104 2.64 7.47 2.74
C ALA A 104 2.93 6.61 3.98
N TYR A 105 1.93 6.38 4.83
CA TYR A 105 2.03 5.48 5.97
C TYR A 105 2.27 4.02 5.54
N GLY A 106 1.58 3.53 4.51
CA GLY A 106 1.83 2.21 3.93
C GLY A 106 3.27 2.04 3.42
N ILE A 107 3.81 3.05 2.73
CA ILE A 107 5.22 3.06 2.29
C ILE A 107 6.18 3.08 3.48
N TYR A 108 5.89 3.87 4.52
CA TYR A 108 6.67 3.88 5.75
C TYR A 108 6.70 2.50 6.43
N LEU A 109 5.53 1.84 6.53
CA LEU A 109 5.43 0.49 7.07
C LEU A 109 6.20 -0.52 6.24
N TRP A 110 6.12 -0.42 4.91
CA TRP A 110 6.91 -1.25 4.02
C TRP A 110 8.41 -1.13 4.37
N ALA A 111 8.95 0.08 4.42
CA ALA A 111 10.36 0.29 4.77
C ALA A 111 10.72 -0.32 6.13
N ALA A 112 9.85 -0.17 7.14
CA ALA A 112 10.04 -0.76 8.46
C ALA A 112 10.05 -2.30 8.43
N VAL A 113 9.14 -2.92 7.68
CA VAL A 113 9.08 -4.38 7.49
C VAL A 113 10.34 -4.89 6.78
N HIS A 114 10.77 -4.22 5.71
CA HIS A 114 11.97 -4.61 4.95
C HIS A 114 13.21 -4.65 5.84
N LYS A 115 13.38 -3.63 6.70
CA LYS A 115 14.46 -3.59 7.69
C LYS A 115 14.38 -4.78 8.65
N LYS A 116 13.22 -5.03 9.26
CA LYS A 116 13.04 -6.13 10.22
C LYS A 116 13.26 -7.51 9.62
N VAL A 117 12.79 -7.74 8.40
CA VAL A 117 13.00 -9.03 7.71
C VAL A 117 14.48 -9.25 7.42
N LYS A 118 15.24 -8.20 7.07
CA LYS A 118 16.69 -8.28 6.90
C LYS A 118 17.39 -8.64 8.21
N ASP A 119 16.95 -8.07 9.33
CA ASP A 119 17.49 -8.37 10.67
C ASP A 119 17.21 -9.84 11.06
N ILE A 120 16.00 -10.36 10.83
CA ILE A 120 15.65 -11.77 11.06
C ILE A 120 16.53 -12.70 10.21
N LYS A 121 16.71 -12.38 8.92
CA LYS A 121 17.54 -13.17 8.00
C LYS A 121 18.98 -13.25 8.49
N LYS A 122 19.55 -12.12 8.95
CA LYS A 122 20.91 -12.05 9.47
C LYS A 122 21.10 -12.89 10.74
N GLY A 123 20.18 -12.76 11.69
CA GLY A 123 20.25 -13.53 12.94
C GLY A 123 20.15 -15.05 12.73
N MET A 124 19.39 -15.50 11.73
CA MET A 124 19.34 -16.92 11.38
C MET A 124 20.63 -17.44 10.74
N THR A 125 21.31 -16.63 9.93
CA THR A 125 22.59 -17.03 9.32
C THR A 125 23.75 -17.10 10.32
N GLU A 126 23.71 -16.28 11.38
CA GLU A 126 24.73 -16.29 12.43
C GLU A 126 24.59 -17.49 13.39
N ASN A 127 23.38 -18.00 13.64
CA ASN A 127 23.13 -19.17 14.48
C ASN A 127 23.46 -20.53 13.81
N LEU A 128 23.83 -20.52 12.52
CA LEU A 128 24.21 -21.72 11.75
C LEU A 128 25.73 -21.97 11.74
N HIS A 129 26.52 -21.07 12.34
CA HIS A 129 27.98 -21.15 12.51
C HIS A 129 28.34 -21.33 13.98
#